data_AF-A0A2N0H5B6-F1
#
_entry.id   AF-A0A2N0H5B6-F1
#
_cell.length_a   1.000
_cell.length_b   1.000
_cell.length_c   1.000
_cell.angle_alpha   90.00
_cell.angle_beta   90.00
_cell.angle_gamma   90.00
#
_symmetry.space_group_name_H-M   'P 1'
#
loop_
_entity.id
_entity.type
_entity.pdbx_description
1 polymer ?
#
loop_
_entity_poly.entity_id
_entity_poly.type
_entity_poly.pdbx_seq_one_letter_code
_entity_poly.pdbx_strand_id
1 'polypeptide(L)'
;MWNDDNAIYDDGEWITWTEINSHLERQELRAEYPNADIELIPIFEQLLETAEDYYRHTGRHLQVYGDIGELYAAIVHGMKPHRNYAQGSDGRIGNHLVEVKTITPFKNSSTVCLNMKRNFSQVLIVRIDADFEVRGKLIDRKALPRGRGERLQLSWDDFEDPAV
;
A
#
# COMPACT_ATOMS: atom_id res chain seq x y z
N MET A 1 -8.21 -19.55 -14.54
CA MET A 1 -9.07 -19.90 -13.39
C MET A 1 -9.02 -18.65 -12.54
N TRP A 2 -10.17 -17.97 -12.40
CA TRP A 2 -10.33 -16.73 -11.63
C TRP A 2 -9.81 -16.96 -10.21
N ASN A 3 -9.13 -15.97 -9.63
CA ASN A 3 -8.72 -15.98 -8.23
C ASN A 3 -9.41 -14.80 -7.54
N ASP A 4 -10.33 -15.09 -6.63
CA ASP A 4 -11.22 -14.14 -5.94
C ASP A 4 -10.53 -13.47 -4.72
N ASP A 5 -9.20 -13.57 -4.59
CA ASP A 5 -8.52 -13.42 -3.30
C ASP A 5 -7.86 -12.05 -3.05
N ASN A 6 -8.08 -11.06 -3.90
CA ASN A 6 -7.60 -9.71 -3.62
C ASN A 6 -8.50 -9.07 -2.56
N ALA A 7 -8.25 -9.27 -1.27
CA ALA A 7 -9.11 -8.77 -0.19
C ALA A 7 -8.46 -7.69 0.70
N ILE A 8 -9.27 -6.78 1.21
CA ILE A 8 -8.97 -5.92 2.36
C ILE A 8 -9.70 -6.51 3.58
N TYR A 9 -9.05 -6.47 4.75
CA TYR A 9 -9.65 -6.89 6.01
C TYR A 9 -10.41 -5.71 6.64
N ASP A 10 -11.74 -5.79 6.75
CA ASP A 10 -12.59 -4.83 7.48
C ASP A 10 -13.66 -5.57 8.33
N ASP A 11 -13.80 -5.19 9.61
CA ASP A 11 -14.81 -5.68 10.57
C ASP A 11 -15.06 -7.21 10.70
N GLY A 12 -14.10 -8.05 10.32
CA GLY A 12 -14.20 -9.51 10.42
C GLY A 12 -14.91 -10.17 9.25
N GLU A 13 -15.15 -9.42 8.17
CA GLU A 13 -15.60 -9.94 6.87
C GLU A 13 -14.56 -9.60 5.79
N TRP A 14 -14.49 -10.47 4.77
CA TRP A 14 -13.56 -10.34 3.65
C TRP A 14 -14.25 -9.55 2.55
N ILE A 15 -13.73 -8.39 2.16
CA ILE A 15 -14.21 -7.65 0.98
C ILE A 15 -13.16 -7.77 -0.11
N THR A 16 -13.56 -8.33 -1.25
CA THR A 16 -12.65 -8.51 -2.39
C THR A 16 -12.67 -7.25 -3.27
N TRP A 17 -11.51 -6.82 -3.78
CA TRP A 17 -11.41 -5.74 -4.78
C TRP A 17 -12.18 -6.11 -6.06
N THR A 18 -12.30 -7.40 -6.37
CA THR A 18 -13.06 -7.95 -7.51
C THR A 18 -14.58 -7.74 -7.45
N GLU A 19 -15.16 -7.35 -6.31
CA GLU A 19 -16.62 -7.13 -6.19
C GLU A 19 -17.10 -5.77 -6.71
N ILE A 20 -16.21 -4.92 -7.23
CA ILE A 20 -16.56 -3.56 -7.68
C ILE A 20 -17.16 -3.59 -9.08
N ASN A 21 -18.45 -3.92 -9.22
CA ASN A 21 -19.17 -3.76 -10.49
C ASN A 21 -20.58 -3.16 -10.37
N SER A 22 -21.03 -2.70 -9.21
CA SER A 22 -22.32 -2.01 -9.05
C SER A 22 -22.23 -0.56 -8.54
N HIS A 23 -23.27 0.24 -8.85
CA HIS A 23 -23.40 1.63 -8.39
C HIS A 23 -23.60 1.75 -6.87
N LEU A 24 -24.02 0.67 -6.20
CA LEU A 24 -24.19 0.62 -4.73
C LEU A 24 -22.84 0.48 -4.01
N GLU A 25 -21.95 -0.39 -4.48
CA GLU A 25 -20.61 -0.58 -3.87
C GLU A 25 -19.74 0.68 -4.00
N ARG A 26 -19.89 1.46 -5.09
CA ARG A 26 -19.24 2.78 -5.19
C ARG A 26 -19.70 3.76 -4.11
N GLN A 27 -20.92 3.61 -3.58
CA GLN A 27 -21.41 4.43 -2.46
C GLN A 27 -20.90 3.91 -1.11
N GLU A 28 -20.76 2.59 -0.96
CA GLU A 28 -20.18 1.94 0.23
C GLU A 28 -18.67 2.21 0.34
N LEU A 29 -17.91 2.07 -0.75
CA LEU A 29 -16.50 2.47 -0.83
C LEU A 29 -16.29 3.98 -0.58
N ARG A 30 -17.25 4.82 -0.95
CA ARG A 30 -17.23 6.26 -0.59
C ARG A 30 -17.47 6.49 0.89
N ALA A 31 -18.26 5.62 1.53
CA ALA A 31 -18.53 5.71 2.95
C ALA A 31 -17.32 5.20 3.76
N GLU A 32 -16.71 4.11 3.33
CA GLU A 32 -15.54 3.47 3.96
C GLU A 32 -14.24 4.25 3.69
N TYR A 33 -14.04 4.72 2.46
CA TYR A 33 -12.89 5.51 2.03
C TYR A 33 -13.31 6.90 1.51
N PRO A 34 -13.79 7.80 2.39
CA PRO A 34 -14.35 9.10 2.00
C PRO A 34 -13.34 10.05 1.34
N ASN A 35 -12.05 9.73 1.40
CA ASN A 35 -10.98 10.53 0.81
C ASN A 35 -10.32 9.84 -0.41
N ALA A 36 -10.78 8.66 -0.81
CA ALA A 36 -10.24 7.92 -1.94
C ALA A 36 -10.54 8.61 -3.26
N ASP A 37 -9.55 8.66 -4.15
CA ASP A 37 -9.81 8.86 -5.57
C ASP A 37 -10.23 7.52 -6.18
N ILE A 38 -11.54 7.29 -6.22
CA ILE A 38 -12.17 6.02 -6.68
C ILE A 38 -11.82 5.71 -8.13
N GLU A 39 -11.50 6.73 -8.93
CA GLU A 39 -11.06 6.53 -10.31
C GLU A 39 -9.70 5.81 -10.40
N LEU A 40 -8.94 5.75 -9.30
CA LEU A 40 -7.67 5.01 -9.23
C LEU A 40 -7.86 3.52 -8.94
N ILE A 41 -9.02 3.10 -8.41
CA ILE A 41 -9.26 1.70 -8.03
C ILE A 41 -9.12 0.75 -9.24
N PRO A 42 -9.75 1.02 -10.40
CA PRO A 42 -9.59 0.14 -11.57
C PRO A 42 -8.15 0.07 -12.08
N ILE A 43 -7.36 1.14 -11.90
CA ILE A 43 -5.96 1.18 -12.29
C ILE A 43 -5.12 0.31 -11.35
N PHE A 44 -5.38 0.40 -10.04
CA PHE A 44 -4.74 -0.42 -9.03
C PHE A 44 -4.98 -1.92 -9.27
N GLU A 45 -6.24 -2.30 -9.49
CA GLU A 45 -6.64 -3.69 -9.76
C GLU A 45 -5.99 -4.24 -11.01
N GLN A 46 -6.10 -3.53 -12.14
CA GLN A 46 -5.51 -3.98 -13.40
C GLN A 46 -3.99 -4.10 -13.31
N LEU A 47 -3.32 -3.20 -12.57
CA LEU A 47 -1.88 -3.26 -12.40
C LEU A 47 -1.45 -4.44 -11.52
N LEU A 48 -2.21 -4.74 -10.47
CA LEU A 48 -1.99 -5.89 -9.59
C LEU A 48 -2.24 -7.21 -10.33
N GLU A 49 -3.38 -7.33 -11.02
CA GLU A 49 -3.74 -8.48 -11.85
C GLU A 49 -2.69 -8.72 -12.95
N THR A 50 -2.28 -7.66 -13.65
CA THR A 50 -1.23 -7.77 -14.68
C THR A 50 0.09 -8.26 -14.09
N ALA A 51 0.46 -7.81 -12.90
CA ALA A 51 1.68 -8.24 -12.22
C ALA A 51 1.60 -9.72 -11.78
N GLU A 52 0.44 -10.15 -11.32
CA GLU A 52 0.15 -11.53 -10.94
C GLU A 52 0.18 -12.47 -12.15
N ASP A 53 -0.59 -12.16 -13.19
CA ASP A 53 -0.66 -12.94 -14.42
C ASP A 53 0.71 -13.09 -15.06
N TYR A 54 1.48 -12.00 -15.13
CA TYR A 54 2.84 -12.05 -15.64
C TYR A 54 3.72 -13.02 -14.84
N TYR A 55 3.62 -13.01 -13.51
CA TYR A 55 4.35 -13.95 -12.65
C TYR A 55 3.89 -15.39 -12.86
N ARG A 56 2.58 -15.66 -12.85
CA ARG A 56 2.01 -16.99 -13.08
C ARG A 56 2.43 -17.57 -14.43
N HIS A 57 2.50 -16.73 -15.46
CA HIS A 57 2.88 -17.17 -16.81
C HIS A 57 4.39 -17.32 -17.03
N THR A 58 5.22 -16.53 -16.35
CA THR A 58 6.66 -16.45 -16.68
C THR A 58 7.60 -16.88 -15.56
N GLY A 59 7.10 -16.98 -14.33
CA GLY A 59 7.88 -17.12 -13.10
C GLY A 59 8.74 -15.89 -12.76
N ARG A 60 8.50 -14.74 -13.42
CA ARG A 60 9.25 -13.49 -13.22
C ARG A 60 8.33 -12.39 -12.73
N HIS A 61 8.89 -11.41 -12.03
CA HIS A 61 8.12 -10.29 -11.48
C HIS A 61 8.34 -8.99 -12.25
N LEU A 62 7.26 -8.24 -12.48
CA LEU A 62 7.31 -6.87 -12.99
C LEU A 62 7.94 -5.91 -11.95
N GLN A 63 8.34 -4.71 -12.39
CA GLN A 63 8.94 -3.69 -11.53
C GLN A 63 7.95 -2.58 -11.17
N VAL A 64 6.68 -2.94 -10.92
CA VAL A 64 5.55 -2.01 -10.70
C VAL A 64 5.09 -1.90 -9.25
N TYR A 65 5.67 -2.69 -8.33
CA TYR A 65 5.19 -2.75 -6.94
C TYR A 65 5.35 -1.44 -6.15
N GLY A 66 6.30 -0.58 -6.54
CA GLY A 66 6.38 0.78 -6.01
C GLY A 66 5.14 1.59 -6.34
N ASP A 67 4.76 1.59 -7.62
CA ASP A 67 3.56 2.27 -8.13
C ASP A 67 2.28 1.70 -7.49
N ILE A 68 2.18 0.37 -7.34
CA ILE A 68 1.06 -0.29 -6.63
C ILE A 68 0.95 0.22 -5.18
N GLY A 69 2.09 0.38 -4.48
CA GLY A 69 2.10 0.90 -3.12
C GLY A 69 1.65 2.36 -3.05
N GLU A 70 2.02 3.19 -4.01
CA GLU A 70 1.57 4.58 -4.09
C GLU A 70 0.08 4.71 -4.43
N LEU A 71 -0.44 3.84 -5.31
CA LEU A 71 -1.87 3.74 -5.61
C LEU A 71 -2.68 3.33 -4.37
N TYR A 72 -2.22 2.31 -3.64
CA TYR A 72 -2.83 1.90 -2.36
C TYR A 72 -2.89 3.08 -1.38
N ALA A 73 -1.79 3.85 -1.26
CA ALA A 73 -1.73 5.01 -0.39
C ALA A 73 -2.75 6.10 -0.79
N ALA A 74 -2.93 6.32 -2.09
CA ALA A 74 -3.88 7.30 -2.62
C ALA A 74 -5.33 6.87 -2.39
N ILE A 75 -5.63 5.59 -2.60
CA ILE A 75 -6.97 5.02 -2.44
C ILE A 75 -7.34 4.94 -0.95
N VAL A 76 -6.58 4.21 -0.15
CA VAL A 76 -6.94 3.88 1.24
C VAL A 76 -6.79 5.08 2.18
N HIS A 77 -5.77 5.90 1.97
CA HIS A 77 -5.45 6.99 2.90
C HIS A 77 -5.66 8.40 2.30
N GLY A 78 -6.16 8.50 1.07
CA GLY A 78 -6.34 9.80 0.40
C GLY A 78 -5.01 10.53 0.15
N MET A 79 -3.89 9.79 0.03
CA MET A 79 -2.58 10.38 -0.21
C MET A 79 -2.55 11.10 -1.56
N LYS A 80 -2.09 12.35 -1.56
CA LYS A 80 -1.81 13.11 -2.78
C LYS A 80 -0.33 12.94 -3.14
N PRO A 81 0.01 12.22 -4.21
CA PRO A 81 1.41 12.04 -4.60
C PRO A 81 2.03 13.38 -5.00
N HIS A 82 3.33 13.53 -4.75
CA HIS A 82 4.07 14.65 -5.29
C HIS A 82 4.25 14.49 -6.81
N ARG A 83 4.66 15.57 -7.49
CA ARG A 83 5.08 15.45 -8.90
C ARG A 83 6.26 14.49 -9.01
N ASN A 84 6.33 13.78 -10.12
CA ASN A 84 7.47 12.90 -10.43
C ASN A 84 8.80 13.64 -10.18
N TYR A 85 9.76 12.93 -9.59
CA TYR A 85 11.10 13.44 -9.23
C TYR A 85 11.14 14.51 -8.14
N ALA A 86 10.07 14.71 -7.38
CA ALA A 86 10.12 15.54 -6.18
C ALA A 86 11.14 14.96 -5.17
N GLN A 87 12.00 15.83 -4.62
CA GLN A 87 12.88 15.46 -3.52
C GLN A 87 12.10 15.55 -2.20
N GLY A 88 12.15 14.52 -1.36
CA GLY A 88 11.43 14.54 -0.08
C GLY A 88 10.74 13.23 0.18
N SER A 89 9.50 13.25 0.64
CA SER A 89 8.59 12.09 0.76
C SER A 89 7.93 11.77 -0.58
N ASP A 90 7.08 10.74 -0.63
CA ASP A 90 6.42 10.31 -1.87
C ASP A 90 5.09 11.05 -2.08
N GLY A 91 4.39 11.39 -0.99
CA GLY A 91 3.16 12.20 -1.06
C GLY A 91 2.79 12.87 0.26
N ARG A 92 1.53 13.33 0.32
CA ARG A 92 0.94 13.94 1.52
C ARG A 92 -0.43 13.40 1.86
N ILE A 93 -0.66 13.15 3.15
CA ILE A 93 -1.99 12.91 3.74
C ILE A 93 -2.27 14.10 4.67
N GLY A 94 -3.20 14.97 4.29
CA GLY A 94 -3.42 16.23 5.00
C GLY A 94 -2.15 17.07 5.14
N ASN A 95 -1.72 17.31 6.38
CA ASN A 95 -0.49 18.05 6.67
C ASN A 95 0.77 17.18 6.75
N HIS A 96 0.62 15.86 6.73
CA HIS A 96 1.72 14.91 6.88
C HIS A 96 2.43 14.65 5.56
N LEU A 97 3.77 14.64 5.60
CA LEU A 97 4.64 14.14 4.54
C LEU A 97 4.79 12.63 4.71
N VAL A 98 4.47 11.87 3.67
CA VAL A 98 4.31 10.41 3.73
C VAL A 98 5.32 9.73 2.82
N GLU A 99 6.15 8.88 3.43
CA GLU A 99 7.04 7.96 2.75
C GLU A 99 6.34 6.62 2.54
N VAL A 100 6.28 6.12 1.31
CA VAL A 100 5.73 4.81 0.97
C VAL A 100 6.88 3.80 0.81
N LYS A 101 6.70 2.60 1.37
CA LYS A 101 7.60 1.47 1.19
C LYS A 101 6.82 0.21 0.89
N THR A 102 7.06 -0.36 -0.28
CA THR A 102 6.45 -1.64 -0.65
C THR A 102 7.36 -2.82 -0.30
N ILE A 103 6.81 -3.81 0.41
CA ILE A 103 7.35 -5.17 0.51
C ILE A 103 6.75 -5.97 -0.64
N THR A 104 7.62 -6.48 -1.52
CA THR A 104 7.22 -7.16 -2.76
C THR A 104 6.89 -8.64 -2.54
N PRO A 105 6.08 -9.26 -3.40
CA PRO A 105 5.59 -10.64 -3.24
C PRO A 105 6.69 -11.70 -3.19
N PHE A 106 7.86 -11.40 -3.79
CA PHE A 106 9.02 -12.29 -3.83
C PHE A 106 10.04 -12.03 -2.71
N LYS A 107 9.77 -11.08 -1.81
CA LYS A 107 10.73 -10.75 -0.75
C LYS A 107 10.56 -11.69 0.43
N ASN A 108 11.55 -12.55 0.65
CA ASN A 108 11.59 -13.47 1.80
C ASN A 108 11.67 -12.79 3.18
N SER A 109 11.89 -11.47 3.21
CA SER A 109 12.02 -10.70 4.44
C SER A 109 10.88 -9.71 4.54
N SER A 110 10.18 -9.70 5.67
CA SER A 110 9.14 -8.75 6.01
C SER A 110 9.69 -7.37 6.42
N THR A 111 10.98 -7.11 6.20
CA THR A 111 11.64 -5.86 6.61
C THR A 111 11.69 -4.81 5.50
N VAL A 112 11.57 -3.54 5.87
CA VAL A 112 11.85 -2.38 5.01
C VAL A 112 12.98 -1.55 5.57
N CYS A 113 13.73 -0.88 4.69
CA CYS A 113 14.78 0.05 5.09
C CYS A 113 14.32 1.49 4.81
N LEU A 114 14.25 2.30 5.85
CA LEU A 114 13.96 3.73 5.77
C LEU A 114 15.24 4.53 5.75
N ASN A 115 15.24 5.60 4.95
CA ASN A 115 16.26 6.64 5.03
C ASN A 115 15.77 7.75 5.95
N MET A 116 16.32 7.80 7.16
CA MET A 116 15.94 8.76 8.20
C MET A 116 16.35 10.20 7.87
N LYS A 117 17.15 10.45 6.81
CA LYS A 117 17.40 11.81 6.30
C LYS A 117 16.28 12.36 5.43
N ARG A 118 15.40 11.51 4.86
CA ARG A 118 14.25 11.99 4.08
C ARG A 118 13.31 12.79 4.98
N ASN A 119 12.73 13.86 4.43
CA ASN A 119 11.76 14.69 5.12
C ASN A 119 10.37 14.06 5.02
N PHE A 120 10.02 13.25 6.00
CA PHE A 120 8.70 12.65 6.16
C PHE A 120 8.27 12.72 7.62
N SER A 121 6.97 12.78 7.87
CA SER A 121 6.37 12.71 9.21
C SER A 121 5.66 11.39 9.47
N GLN A 122 5.32 10.64 8.42
CA GLN A 122 4.69 9.32 8.48
C GLN A 122 5.33 8.39 7.45
N VAL A 123 5.31 7.10 7.72
CA VAL A 123 5.67 6.05 6.77
C VAL A 123 4.46 5.14 6.57
N LEU A 124 4.12 4.87 5.32
CA LEU A 124 3.19 3.83 4.95
C LEU A 124 3.99 2.64 4.43
N ILE A 125 3.91 1.51 5.14
CA ILE A 125 4.43 0.25 4.66
C ILE A 125 3.27 -0.46 3.95
N VAL A 126 3.45 -0.81 2.69
CA VAL A 126 2.50 -1.62 1.91
C VAL A 126 3.14 -2.98 1.68
N ARG A 127 2.45 -4.06 2.02
CA ARG A 127 2.90 -5.42 1.78
C ARG A 127 2.02 -6.05 0.71
N ILE A 128 2.67 -6.59 -0.30
CA ILE A 128 2.06 -7.47 -1.30
C ILE A 128 2.67 -8.85 -1.05
N ASP A 129 1.85 -9.83 -0.70
CA ASP A 129 2.35 -11.18 -0.40
C ASP A 129 2.39 -12.09 -1.63
N ALA A 130 2.77 -13.36 -1.43
CA ALA A 130 2.97 -14.31 -2.53
C ALA A 130 1.67 -14.62 -3.30
N ASP A 131 0.52 -14.42 -2.66
CA ASP A 131 -0.81 -14.59 -3.24
C ASP A 131 -1.35 -13.26 -3.81
N PHE A 132 -0.50 -12.24 -3.87
CA PHE A 132 -0.78 -10.88 -4.35
C PHE A 132 -1.79 -10.11 -3.50
N GLU A 133 -2.06 -10.56 -2.26
CA GLU A 133 -2.87 -9.80 -1.31
C GLU A 133 -2.13 -8.53 -0.85
N VAL A 134 -2.86 -7.41 -0.76
CA VAL A 134 -2.28 -6.09 -0.45
C VAL A 134 -2.74 -5.58 0.92
N ARG A 135 -1.78 -5.31 1.82
CA ARG A 135 -2.04 -4.79 3.18
C ARG A 135 -1.19 -3.57 3.47
N GLY A 136 -1.69 -2.65 4.28
CA GLY A 136 -1.01 -1.39 4.62
C GLY A 136 -0.91 -1.12 6.12
N LYS A 137 0.20 -0.51 6.55
CA LYS A 137 0.39 0.03 7.91
C LYS A 137 0.92 1.45 7.86
N LEU A 138 0.11 2.41 8.30
CA LEU A 138 0.50 3.82 8.41
C LEU A 138 1.07 4.09 9.82
N ILE A 139 2.33 4.51 9.88
CA ILE A 139 3.07 4.65 11.14
C ILE A 139 3.60 6.08 11.26
N ASP A 140 3.33 6.71 12.41
CA ASP A 140 3.92 7.99 12.74
C ASP A 140 5.43 7.88 12.94
N ARG A 141 6.19 8.80 12.35
CA ARG A 141 7.66 8.85 12.50
C ARG A 141 8.11 8.91 13.96
N LYS A 142 7.28 9.49 14.84
CA LYS A 142 7.56 9.60 16.27
C LYS A 142 7.44 8.26 17.02
N ALA A 143 6.67 7.32 16.47
CA ALA A 143 6.52 5.97 17.00
C ALA A 143 7.63 5.01 16.52
N LEU A 144 8.43 5.41 15.53
CA LEU A 144 9.53 4.58 15.03
C LEU A 144 10.62 4.38 16.10
N PRO A 145 11.24 3.17 16.14
CA PRO A 145 12.35 2.89 17.03
C PRO A 145 13.47 3.94 16.90
N ARG A 146 14.00 4.39 18.04
CA ARG A 146 15.10 5.36 18.07
C ARG A 146 16.40 4.69 17.64
N GLY A 147 16.72 4.77 16.36
CA GLY A 147 18.02 4.34 15.81
C GLY A 147 19.11 5.41 15.92
N ARG A 148 20.37 5.00 16.03
CA ARG A 148 21.55 5.88 15.99
C ARG A 148 22.10 6.14 14.57
N GLY A 149 21.39 5.72 13.52
CA GLY A 149 21.89 5.72 12.13
C GLY A 149 20.97 6.41 11.12
N GLU A 150 21.54 6.67 9.93
CA GLU A 150 20.82 7.26 8.79
C GLU A 150 19.79 6.29 8.18
N ARG A 151 19.96 4.99 8.42
CA ARG A 151 19.07 3.94 7.97
C ARG A 151 18.43 3.26 9.16
N LEU A 152 17.12 3.03 9.07
CA LEU A 152 16.34 2.28 10.04
C LEU A 152 15.73 1.07 9.33
N GLN A 153 15.97 -0.13 9.85
CA GLN A 153 15.24 -1.32 9.44
C GLN A 153 14.00 -1.45 10.32
N LEU A 154 12.85 -1.69 9.69
CA LEU A 154 11.59 -1.97 10.35
C LEU A 154 11.10 -3.33 9.87
N SER A 155 10.66 -4.19 10.80
CA SER A 155 9.90 -5.37 10.42
C SER A 155 8.42 -5.02 10.30
N TRP A 156 7.73 -5.60 9.32
CA TRP A 156 6.27 -5.57 9.22
C TRP A 156 5.59 -6.05 10.50
N ASP A 157 6.23 -7.03 11.16
CA ASP A 157 5.71 -7.73 12.33
C ASP A 157 5.92 -6.94 13.64
N ASP A 158 6.69 -5.84 13.60
CA ASP A 158 6.97 -5.00 14.79
C ASP A 158 5.79 -4.06 15.14
N PHE A 159 4.82 -3.93 14.24
CA PHE A 159 3.68 -3.04 14.38
C PHE A 159 2.42 -3.88 14.38
N GLU A 160 1.58 -3.71 15.40
CA GLU A 160 0.25 -4.32 15.41
C GLU A 160 -0.59 -3.73 14.26
N ASP A 161 -1.53 -4.52 13.75
CA ASP A 161 -2.55 -3.97 12.87
C ASP A 161 -3.33 -2.90 13.64
N PRO A 162 -3.73 -1.78 13.02
CA PRO A 162 -4.51 -0.77 13.70
C PRO A 162 -5.72 -1.44 14.37
N ALA A 163 -5.84 -1.24 15.69
CA ALA A 163 -6.99 -1.71 16.44
C ALA A 163 -8.24 -1.02 15.87
N VAL A 164 -9.23 -1.84 15.54
CA VAL A 164 -10.58 -1.49 15.06
C VAL A 164 -11.19 -0.37 15.89
#